data_AF-A0A8T0MGT6-F1
#
_entry.id   AF-A0A8T0MGT6-F1
#
_cell.length_a   1.000
_cell.length_b   1.000
_cell.length_c   1.000
_cell.angle_alpha   90.00
_cell.angle_beta   90.00
_cell.angle_gamma   90.00
#
_symmetry.space_group_name_H-M   'P 1'
#
loop_
_entity.id
_entity.type
_entity.pdbx_description
1 polymer ?
#
loop_
_entity_poly.entity_id
_entity_poly.type
_entity_poly.pdbx_seq_one_letter_code
_entity_poly.pdbx_strand_id
1 'polypeptide(L)' 'SAHLCTDCGLRQVVRRRLKQEWSFGKVFYCCPLHKHDGSGCPFWFWEEDYVVKLRSLGLLKGGSSA' A
#
# COMPACT_ATOMS: atom_id res chain seq x y z
N SER A 1 -6.99 -6.65 -5.12
CA SER A 1 -6.44 -6.05 -6.35
C SER A 1 -5.04 -5.55 -6.09
N ALA A 2 -4.06 -5.89 -6.94
CA ALA A 2 -2.71 -5.33 -6.83
C ALA A 2 -2.68 -4.00 -7.60
N HIS A 3 -2.41 -2.90 -6.90
CA HIS A 3 -2.39 -1.54 -7.47
C HIS A 3 -0.95 -1.16 -7.84
N LEU A 4 -0.77 -0.35 -8.90
CA LEU A 4 0.53 0.28 -9.16
C LEU A 4 0.84 1.29 -8.04
N CYS A 5 2.13 1.45 -7.75
CA CYS A 5 2.61 2.49 -6.85
C CYS A 5 2.12 3.85 -7.35
N THR A 6 1.36 4.58 -6.52
CA THR A 6 0.82 5.90 -6.91
C THR A 6 1.84 7.02 -6.83
N ASP A 7 3.08 6.70 -6.43
CA ASP A 7 4.19 7.65 -6.34
C ASP A 7 5.13 7.52 -7.55
N CYS A 8 5.65 6.32 -7.82
CA CYS A 8 6.56 6.09 -8.96
C CYS A 8 5.90 5.46 -10.20
N GLY A 9 4.75 4.80 -10.08
CA GLY A 9 4.08 4.10 -11.19
C GLY A 9 4.81 2.85 -11.73
N LEU A 10 6.03 2.57 -11.29
CA LEU A 10 6.91 1.56 -11.90
C LEU A 10 6.59 0.11 -11.54
N ARG A 11 6.08 -0.12 -10.31
CA ARG A 11 5.88 -1.46 -9.75
C ARG A 11 4.56 -1.53 -8.99
N GLN A 12 3.98 -2.73 -8.92
CA GLN A 12 2.83 -2.99 -8.07
C GLN A 12 3.22 -2.86 -6.59
N VAL A 13 2.35 -2.23 -5.80
CA VAL A 13 2.52 -2.12 -4.35
C VAL A 13 2.41 -3.50 -3.73
N VAL A 14 3.23 -3.76 -2.71
CA VAL A 14 3.20 -5.02 -1.96
C VAL A 14 2.50 -4.80 -0.62
N ARG A 15 1.60 -5.71 -0.29
CA ARG A 15 0.94 -5.78 1.01
C ARG A 15 1.78 -6.64 1.95
N ARG A 16 2.11 -6.11 3.13
CA ARG A 16 2.88 -6.82 4.16
C ARG A 16 2.12 -6.80 5.47
N ARG A 17 2.17 -7.91 6.21
CA ARG A 17 1.62 -8.04 7.57
C ARG A 17 2.78 -8.17 8.54
N LEU A 18 2.81 -7.30 9.55
CA LEU A 18 3.80 -7.35 10.61
C LEU A 18 3.58 -8.60 11.48
N LYS A 19 4.70 -9.28 11.78
CA LYS A 19 4.75 -10.49 12.61
C LYS A 19 5.34 -10.23 14.01
N GLN A 20 5.82 -9.01 14.27
CA GLN A 20 6.39 -8.64 15.57
C GLN A 20 5.29 -8.57 16.62
N GLU A 21 5.57 -9.00 17.85
CA GLU A 21 4.59 -9.13 18.92
C GLU A 21 3.82 -7.82 19.21
N TRP A 22 4.54 -6.70 19.31
CA TRP A 22 3.98 -5.35 19.55
C TRP A 22 3.21 -4.75 18.37
N SER A 23 3.21 -5.40 17.20
CA SER A 23 2.51 -4.93 16.00
C SER A 23 1.91 -6.08 15.21
N PHE A 24 1.62 -7.18 15.89
CA PHE A 24 1.20 -8.41 15.24
C PHE A 24 -0.14 -8.18 14.53
N GLY A 25 -0.18 -8.54 13.26
CA GLY A 25 -1.38 -8.42 12.46
C GLY A 25 -1.58 -7.08 11.77
N LYS A 26 -0.84 -6.01 12.14
CA LYS A 26 -0.89 -4.73 11.43
C LYS A 26 -0.41 -4.88 9.99
N VAL A 27 -1.07 -4.20 9.05
CA VAL A 27 -0.84 -4.33 7.62
C VAL A 27 -0.43 -2.99 7.03
N PHE A 28 0.61 -3.01 6.19
CA PHE A 28 1.05 -1.86 5.44
C PHE A 28 1.26 -2.21 3.97
N TYR A 29 1.25 -1.19 3.12
CA TYR A 29 1.56 -1.26 1.71
C TYR A 29 2.82 -0.45 1.43
N CYS A 30 3.75 -1.00 0.66
CA CYS A 30 4.95 -0.28 0.23
C CYS A 30 5.30 -0.58 -1.23
N CYS A 31 6.09 0.29 -1.84
CA CYS A 31 6.64 0.03 -3.16
C CYS A 31 7.78 -0.99 -3.03
N PRO A 32 7.93 -1.96 -3.95
CA PRO A 32 9.09 -2.86 -3.97
C PRO A 32 10.44 -2.14 -4.09
N LEU A 33 10.43 -0.91 -4.60
CA LEU A 33 11.61 -0.05 -4.71
C LEU A 33 11.83 0.82 -3.46
N HIS A 34 11.01 0.67 -2.43
CA HIS A 34 11.20 1.36 -1.17
C HIS A 34 12.49 0.88 -0.50
N LYS A 35 13.32 1.83 -0.05
CA LYS A 35 14.56 1.57 0.68
C LYS A 35 14.54 2.37 1.97
N HIS A 36 14.93 1.72 3.08
CA HIS A 36 14.91 2.33 4.41
C HIS A 36 15.86 3.55 4.51
N ASP A 37 16.95 3.53 3.74
CA ASP A 37 17.92 4.62 3.63
C ASP A 37 17.38 5.86 2.86
N GLY A 38 16.15 5.82 2.34
CA GLY A 38 15.53 6.95 1.63
C GLY A 38 15.95 7.08 0.16
N SER A 39 16.96 6.35 -0.29
CA SER A 39 17.39 6.26 -1.70
C SER A 39 16.40 5.52 -2.64
N GLY A 40 15.23 5.11 -2.12
CA GLY A 40 14.20 4.37 -2.84
C GLY A 40 12.91 5.16 -2.99
N CYS A 41 11.89 4.52 -3.56
CA CYS A 41 10.56 5.13 -3.65
C CYS A 41 10.00 5.36 -2.23
N PRO A 42 9.54 6.57 -1.88
CA PRO A 42 9.06 6.90 -0.54
C PRO A 42 7.67 6.29 -0.24
N PHE A 43 7.05 5.62 -1.21
CA PHE A 43 5.73 5.04 -1.05
C PHE A 43 5.69 3.98 0.05
N TRP A 44 5.05 4.36 1.16
CA TRP A 44 4.75 3.53 2.31
C TRP A 44 3.50 4.08 3.01
N PHE A 45 2.49 3.24 3.23
CA PHE A 45 1.24 3.62 3.88
C PHE A 45 0.70 2.47 4.74
N TRP A 46 0.08 2.76 5.87
CA TRP A 46 -0.76 1.78 6.55
C TRP A 46 -1.96 1.40 5.69
N GLU A 47 -2.52 0.21 5.91
CA GLU A 47 -3.68 -0.27 5.15
C GLU A 47 -4.87 0.69 5.22
N GLU A 48 -5.14 1.27 6.39
CA GLU A 48 -6.23 2.23 6.59
C GLU A 48 -6.06 3.50 5.74
N ASP A 49 -4.89 4.15 5.81
CA ASP A 49 -4.58 5.35 5.02
C ASP A 49 -4.59 5.05 3.52
N TYR A 50 -4.03 3.92 3.12
CA TYR A 50 -3.94 3.58 1.71
C TYR A 50 -5.32 3.29 1.11
N VAL A 51 -6.22 2.65 1.85
CA VAL A 51 -7.60 2.42 1.43
C VAL A 51 -8.34 3.75 1.25
N VAL A 52 -8.16 4.70 2.17
CA VAL A 52 -8.75 6.05 2.03
C VAL A 52 -8.22 6.75 0.78
N LYS A 53 -6.90 6.71 0.56
CA LYS A 53 -6.26 7.27 -0.65
C LYS A 53 -6.81 6.64 -1.93
N LEU A 54 -6.89 5.31 -1.99
CA LEU A 54 -7.39 4.60 -3.17
C LEU A 54 -8.88 4.89 -3.46
N ARG A 55 -9.72 5.06 -2.42
CA ARG A 55 -11.11 5.50 -2.59
C ARG A 55 -11.19 6.91 -3.17
N SER A 56 -10.37 7.83 -2.66
CA SER A 56 -10.30 9.20 -3.18
C SER A 56 -9.86 9.25 -4.64
N LEU A 57 -8.99 8.34 -5.07
CA LEU A 57 -8.55 8.20 -6.46
C LEU A 57 -9.54 7.43 -7.35
N GLY A 58 -10.67 6.93 -6.81
CA GLY A 58 -11.61 6.09 -7.55
C GLY A 58 -11.07 4.70 -7.94
N LEU A 59 -9.94 4.29 -7.35
CA LEU A 59 -9.27 3.02 -7.67
C LEU A 59 -9.82 1.82 -6.89
N LEU A 60 -10.51 2.08 -5.78
CA LEU A 60 -11.32 1.08 -5.09
C LEU A 60 -12.75 1.20 -5.59
N LYS A 61 -13.07 0.43 -6.63
CA LYS A 61 -14.45 0.28 -7.10
C LYS A 61 -15.23 -0.41 -5.99
N GLY A 62 -16.18 0.30 -5.37
CA GLY A 62 -17.16 -0.32 -4.47
C GLY A 62 -17.78 -1.50 -5.21
N GLY A 63 -17.82 -2.67 -4.57
CA GLY A 63 -18.36 -3.87 -5.19
C GLY A 63 -19.71 -3.57 -5.80
N SER A 64 -19.79 -3.66 -7.13
CA SER A 64 -21.07 -3.88 -7.78
C SER A 64 -21.45 -5.31 -7.42
N SER A 65 -22.21 -5.48 -6.34
CA SER A 65 -23.01 -6.69 -6.15
C SER A 65 -23.96 -6.76 -7.34
N ALA A 66 -23.69 -7.69 -8.26
CA ALA A 66 -24.67 -8.16 -9.23
C ALA A 66 -25.42 -9.33 -8.61
#